data_AF-A0A924E224-F1
#
_entry.id   AF-A0A924E224-F1
#
_cell.length_a   1.000
_cell.length_b   1.000
_cell.length_c   1.000
_cell.angle_alpha   90.00
_cell.angle_beta   90.00
_cell.angle_gamma   90.00
#
_symmetry.space_group_name_H-M   'P 1'
#
loop_
_entity.id
_entity.type
_entity.pdbx_description
1 polymer ?
#
loop_
_entity_poly.entity_id
_entity_poly.type
_entity_poly.pdbx_seq_one_letter_code
_entity_poly.pdbx_strand_id
1 'polypeptide(L)'
;MPDRPPVAKSDPRPPGPARPDAATRPVPPRRRGWLAALVLVGALGSGAIIGLAFSLSRLPDVGGLRYYTPAETTEILDRKGRLVAKVHDEENRSVVPLAQISPWLQKAVIAAE
;
A
#
# COMPACT_ATOMS: atom_id res chain seq x y z
N MET A 1 88.89 37.85 -31.82
CA MET A 1 87.94 37.83 -30.68
C MET A 1 87.70 39.28 -30.26
N PRO A 2 86.43 39.72 -30.24
CA PRO A 2 85.98 40.41 -29.05
C PRO A 2 84.59 39.98 -28.58
N ASP A 3 84.33 40.39 -27.34
CA ASP A 3 83.39 39.88 -26.35
C ASP A 3 81.89 40.02 -26.65
N ARG A 4 81.12 39.20 -25.93
CA ARG A 4 79.65 39.08 -26.01
C ARG A 4 78.93 40.42 -25.74
N PRO A 5 77.80 40.67 -26.41
CA PRO A 5 76.96 41.84 -26.12
C PRO A 5 76.22 41.70 -24.77
N PRO A 6 75.85 42.84 -24.14
CA PRO A 6 75.20 42.88 -22.84
C PRO A 6 73.77 42.32 -22.86
N VAL A 7 73.40 41.63 -21.78
CA VAL A 7 72.06 41.07 -21.55
C VAL A 7 71.05 42.21 -21.35
N ALA A 8 70.07 42.31 -22.25
CA ALA A 8 68.95 43.23 -22.13
C ALA A 8 68.05 42.84 -20.94
N LYS A 9 67.81 43.79 -20.02
CA LYS A 9 66.80 43.65 -18.96
C LYS A 9 65.42 43.52 -19.61
N SER A 10 64.68 42.47 -19.26
CA SER A 10 63.30 42.28 -19.67
C SER A 10 62.36 43.14 -18.82
N ASP A 11 61.56 43.99 -19.46
CA ASP A 11 60.48 44.75 -18.81
C ASP A 11 59.42 43.80 -18.21
N PRO A 12 58.83 44.15 -17.04
CA PRO A 12 57.75 43.37 -16.46
C PRO A 12 56.48 43.52 -17.32
N ARG A 13 55.99 42.38 -17.83
CA ARG A 13 54.74 42.29 -18.60
C ARG A 13 53.56 42.74 -17.73
N PRO A 14 52.59 43.51 -18.26
CA PRO A 14 51.42 43.95 -17.50
C PRO A 14 50.60 42.75 -16.99
N PRO A 15 49.91 42.89 -15.84
CA PRO A 15 49.07 41.84 -15.31
C PRO A 15 47.95 41.50 -16.31
N GLY A 16 47.83 40.23 -16.68
CA GLY A 16 46.73 39.74 -17.51
C GLY A 16 45.39 39.93 -16.80
N PRO A 17 44.27 39.95 -17.55
CA PRO A 17 42.95 40.14 -16.95
C PRO A 17 42.67 39.05 -15.90
N ALA A 18 42.18 39.47 -14.74
CA ALA A 18 41.78 38.56 -13.67
C ALA A 18 40.77 37.53 -14.22
N ARG A 19 41.04 36.24 -14.02
CA ARG A 19 40.08 35.18 -14.33
C ARG A 19 38.82 35.45 -13.50
N PRO A 20 37.62 35.48 -14.09
CA PRO A 20 36.42 35.58 -13.28
C PRO A 20 36.36 34.34 -12.37
N ASP A 21 36.37 34.58 -11.07
CA ASP A 21 36.19 33.54 -10.06
C ASP A 21 34.94 32.75 -10.42
N ALA A 22 35.05 31.42 -10.42
CA ALA A 22 33.97 30.53 -10.77
C ALA A 22 32.82 30.66 -9.76
N ALA A 23 31.96 31.65 -9.99
CA ALA A 23 30.73 31.85 -9.24
C ALA A 23 29.90 30.58 -9.38
N THR A 24 29.75 29.85 -8.27
CA THR A 24 28.87 28.70 -8.16
C THR A 24 27.45 29.16 -8.52
N ARG A 25 26.99 28.81 -9.72
CA ARG A 25 25.65 29.19 -10.18
C ARG A 25 24.61 28.56 -9.23
N PRO A 26 23.77 29.36 -8.55
CA PRO A 26 22.73 28.80 -7.70
C PRO A 26 21.73 28.02 -8.57
N VAL A 27 21.55 26.74 -8.25
CA VAL A 27 20.58 25.89 -8.95
C VAL A 27 19.17 26.42 -8.64
N PRO A 28 18.34 26.75 -9.63
CA PRO A 28 17.06 27.41 -9.40
C PRO A 28 16.12 26.52 -8.56
N PRO A 29 15.45 27.07 -7.53
CA PRO A 29 14.72 26.30 -6.52
C PRO A 29 13.52 25.51 -7.07
N ARG A 30 12.98 25.89 -8.24
CA ARG A 30 11.82 25.24 -8.87
C ARG A 30 12.04 23.75 -9.15
N ARG A 31 13.23 23.33 -9.58
CA ARG A 31 13.49 21.91 -9.93
C ARG A 31 13.48 20.98 -8.71
N ARG A 32 13.86 21.49 -7.53
CA ARG A 32 13.88 20.72 -6.27
C ARG A 32 12.47 20.46 -5.74
N GLY A 33 11.54 21.41 -5.89
CA GLY A 33 10.15 21.22 -5.47
C GLY A 33 9.42 20.12 -6.26
N TRP A 34 9.60 20.05 -7.58
CA TRP A 34 9.01 18.99 -8.41
C TRP A 34 9.59 17.61 -8.11
N LEU A 35 10.91 17.52 -7.87
CA LEU A 35 11.54 16.27 -7.44
C LEU A 35 11.01 15.82 -6.07
N ALA A 36 10.88 16.74 -5.11
CA ALA A 36 10.30 16.43 -3.81
C ALA A 36 8.83 15.98 -3.92
N ALA A 37 8.04 16.63 -4.78
CA ALA A 37 6.67 16.22 -5.05
C ALA A 37 6.58 14.83 -5.70
N LEU A 38 7.45 14.51 -6.65
CA LEU A 38 7.53 13.19 -7.27
C LEU A 38 7.92 12.09 -6.26
N VAL A 39 8.90 12.38 -5.39
CA VAL A 39 9.28 11.47 -4.30
C VAL A 39 8.12 11.26 -3.33
N LEU A 40 7.41 12.31 -2.96
CA LEU A 40 6.26 12.23 -2.06
C LEU A 40 5.13 11.40 -2.67
N VAL A 41 4.76 11.66 -3.93
CA VAL A 41 3.74 10.88 -4.66
C VAL A 41 4.17 9.43 -4.82
N GLY A 42 5.44 9.19 -5.15
CA GLY A 42 5.99 7.83 -5.26
C GLY A 42 5.94 7.08 -3.93
N ALA A 43 6.27 7.74 -2.82
CA ALA A 43 6.22 7.17 -1.47
C ALA A 43 4.78 6.89 -1.01
N LEU A 44 3.84 7.80 -1.27
CA LEU A 44 2.41 7.59 -0.99
C LEU A 44 1.84 6.44 -1.81
N GLY A 45 2.16 6.40 -3.11
CA GLY A 45 1.70 5.35 -4.01
C GLY A 45 2.26 3.97 -3.63
N SER A 46 3.58 3.88 -3.37
CA SER A 46 4.20 2.63 -2.95
C SER A 46 3.71 2.19 -1.58
N GLY A 47 3.57 3.11 -0.63
CA GLY A 47 2.99 2.84 0.70
C GLY A 47 1.56 2.31 0.60
N ALA A 48 0.72 2.90 -0.26
CA ALA A 48 -0.65 2.42 -0.48
C ALA A 48 -0.68 1.01 -1.09
N ILE A 49 0.16 0.73 -2.09
CA ILE A 49 0.24 -0.60 -2.73
C ILE A 49 0.72 -1.64 -1.73
N ILE A 50 1.80 -1.37 -1.00
CA ILE A 50 2.36 -2.28 0.00
C ILE A 50 1.36 -2.51 1.13
N GLY A 51 0.73 -1.43 1.63
CA GLY A 51 -0.29 -1.51 2.67
C GLY A 51 -1.48 -2.36 2.23
N LEU A 52 -1.97 -2.18 1.00
CA LEU A 52 -3.04 -2.99 0.44
C LEU A 52 -2.61 -4.46 0.29
N ALA A 53 -1.46 -4.73 -0.33
CA ALA A 53 -0.95 -6.08 -0.51
C ALA A 53 -0.78 -6.82 0.84
N PHE A 54 -0.27 -6.12 1.85
CA PHE A 54 -0.11 -6.65 3.20
C PHE A 54 -1.44 -6.93 3.89
N SER A 55 -2.43 -6.05 3.74
CA SER A 55 -3.79 -6.27 4.24
C SER A 55 -4.41 -7.50 3.57
N LEU A 56 -4.30 -7.59 2.24
CA LEU A 56 -4.83 -8.70 1.46
C LEU A 56 -4.17 -10.05 1.77
N SER A 57 -2.89 -10.04 2.14
CA SER A 57 -2.13 -11.24 2.51
C SER A 57 -2.54 -11.84 3.86
N ARG A 58 -3.35 -11.13 4.66
CA ARG A 58 -3.76 -11.53 6.02
C ARG A 58 -5.24 -11.91 6.13
N LEU A 59 -5.99 -11.91 5.03
CA LEU A 59 -7.38 -12.36 5.11
C LEU A 59 -7.43 -13.87 5.38
N PRO A 60 -8.37 -14.31 6.23
CA PRO A 60 -8.64 -15.73 6.40
C PRO A 60 -9.15 -16.34 5.09
N ASP A 61 -8.86 -17.63 4.88
CA ASP A 61 -9.47 -18.39 3.79
C ASP A 61 -10.95 -18.64 4.09
N VAL A 62 -11.82 -18.19 3.19
CA VAL A 62 -13.28 -18.34 3.28
C VAL A 62 -13.82 -19.42 2.34
N GLY A 63 -12.95 -20.14 1.61
CA GLY A 63 -13.35 -21.19 0.67
C GLY A 63 -14.18 -22.30 1.32
N GLY A 64 -13.88 -22.63 2.57
CA GLY A 64 -14.59 -23.65 3.36
C GLY A 64 -16.07 -23.35 3.60
N LEU A 65 -16.48 -22.07 3.61
CA LEU A 65 -17.88 -21.69 3.83
C LEU A 65 -18.79 -22.14 2.68
N ARG A 66 -18.25 -22.37 1.47
CA ARG A 66 -19.03 -22.82 0.31
C ARG A 66 -19.57 -24.24 0.45
N TYR A 67 -18.87 -25.07 1.23
CA TYR A 67 -19.19 -26.48 1.42
C TYR A 67 -19.36 -26.81 2.91
N TYR A 68 -19.69 -25.80 3.71
CA TYR A 68 -19.90 -25.98 5.13
C TYR A 68 -21.24 -26.68 5.37
N THR A 69 -21.18 -27.91 5.88
CA THR A 69 -22.34 -28.71 6.26
C THR A 69 -22.31 -28.89 7.79
N PRO A 70 -22.99 -28.01 8.55
CA PRO A 70 -23.04 -28.13 10.00
C PRO A 70 -23.85 -29.36 10.42
N ALA A 71 -23.66 -29.79 11.67
CA ALA A 71 -24.62 -30.70 12.29
C ALA A 71 -25.96 -29.97 12.43
N GLU A 72 -27.04 -30.67 12.04
CA GLU A 72 -28.41 -30.14 12.04
C GLU A 72 -29.31 -30.99 12.92
N THR A 73 -30.45 -30.40 13.30
CA THR A 73 -31.51 -31.13 14.00
C THR A 73 -32.25 -32.07 13.05
N THR A 74 -32.35 -33.35 13.42
CA THR A 74 -33.20 -34.32 12.72
C THR A 74 -34.66 -34.12 13.11
N GLU A 75 -35.54 -33.95 12.14
CA GLU A 75 -36.98 -33.80 12.37
C GLU A 75 -37.73 -35.09 12.03
N ILE A 76 -38.44 -35.64 13.01
CA ILE A 76 -39.30 -36.83 12.85
C ILE A 76 -40.73 -36.34 12.60
N LEU A 77 -41.31 -36.73 11.46
CA LEU A 77 -42.65 -36.33 11.02
C LEU A 77 -43.62 -37.52 11.03
N ASP A 78 -44.91 -37.27 11.26
CA ASP A 78 -45.97 -38.27 11.10
C ASP A 78 -46.41 -38.46 9.64
N ARG A 79 -47.32 -39.40 9.38
CA ARG A 79 -47.85 -39.68 8.01
C ARG A 79 -48.57 -38.48 7.37
N LYS A 80 -48.92 -37.46 8.14
CA LYS A 80 -49.56 -36.22 7.67
C LYS A 80 -48.55 -35.06 7.55
N GLY A 81 -47.25 -35.32 7.73
CA GLY A 81 -46.20 -34.30 7.69
C GLY A 81 -46.12 -33.42 8.94
N ARG A 82 -46.78 -33.80 10.05
CA ARG A 82 -46.73 -33.02 11.30
C ARG A 82 -45.52 -33.42 12.12
N LEU A 83 -44.83 -32.45 12.71
CA LEU A 83 -43.68 -32.67 13.58
C LEU A 83 -44.08 -33.51 14.81
N VAL A 84 -43.35 -34.60 15.04
CA VAL A 84 -43.48 -35.49 16.19
C VAL A 84 -42.36 -35.25 17.19
N ALA A 85 -41.13 -35.15 16.71
CA ALA A 85 -39.96 -34.93 17.55
C ALA A 85 -38.83 -34.25 16.77
N LYS A 86 -37.99 -33.52 17.51
CA LYS A 86 -36.70 -33.00 17.05
C LYS A 86 -35.60 -33.74 17.81
N VAL A 87 -34.64 -34.29 17.08
CA VAL A 87 -33.51 -35.02 17.64
C VAL A 87 -32.24 -34.26 17.26
N HIS A 88 -31.55 -33.77 18.26
CA HIS A 88 -30.26 -33.10 18.14
C HIS A 88 -29.43 -33.45 19.38
N ASP A 89 -28.12 -33.27 19.29
CA ASP A 89 -27.21 -33.35 20.43
C ASP A 89 -27.21 -32.00 21.18
N GLU A 90 -26.05 -31.37 21.38
CA GLU A 90 -25.96 -30.03 22.00
C GLU A 90 -26.51 -28.89 21.11
N GLU A 91 -26.60 -29.14 19.80
CA GLU A 91 -26.80 -28.09 18.81
C GLU A 91 -28.22 -28.13 18.19
N ASN A 92 -29.12 -27.29 18.71
CA ASN A 92 -30.44 -27.08 18.09
C ASN A 92 -30.33 -26.07 16.93
N ARG A 93 -29.92 -26.55 15.76
CA ARG A 93 -29.64 -25.73 14.56
C ARG A 93 -30.51 -26.13 13.36
N SER A 94 -30.84 -25.12 12.55
CA SER A 94 -31.44 -25.26 11.23
C SER A 94 -30.70 -24.37 10.23
N VAL A 95 -30.32 -24.90 9.06
CA VAL A 95 -29.64 -24.11 8.04
C VAL A 95 -30.62 -23.20 7.31
N VAL A 96 -30.33 -21.89 7.30
CA VAL A 96 -31.10 -20.88 6.58
C VAL A 96 -30.19 -20.20 5.55
N PRO A 97 -30.53 -20.19 4.25
CA PRO A 97 -29.74 -19.47 3.25
C PRO A 97 -29.64 -17.98 3.58
N LEU A 98 -28.46 -17.38 3.41
CA LEU A 98 -28.21 -15.98 3.73
C LEU A 98 -29.21 -15.02 3.08
N ALA A 99 -29.64 -15.32 1.84
CA ALA A 99 -30.64 -14.53 1.11
C ALA A 99 -32.04 -14.51 1.75
N GLN A 100 -32.36 -15.47 2.63
CA GLN A 100 -33.62 -15.53 3.38
C GLN A 100 -33.52 -14.81 4.75
N ILE A 101 -32.32 -14.43 5.18
CA ILE A 101 -32.10 -13.70 6.42
C ILE A 101 -32.37 -12.22 6.18
N SER A 102 -33.13 -11.59 7.08
CA SER A 102 -33.42 -10.15 7.02
C SER A 102 -32.14 -9.32 6.86
N PRO A 103 -32.09 -8.37 5.90
CA PRO A 103 -30.94 -7.48 5.74
C PRO A 103 -30.62 -6.67 7.00
N TRP A 104 -31.62 -6.42 7.84
CA TRP A 104 -31.44 -5.73 9.12
C TRP A 104 -30.74 -6.60 10.15
N LEU A 105 -31.04 -7.91 10.18
CA LEU A 105 -30.38 -8.84 11.08
C LEU A 105 -28.91 -9.04 10.67
N GLN A 106 -28.64 -9.16 9.37
CA GLN A 106 -27.26 -9.24 8.87
C GLN A 106 -26.44 -8.01 9.30
N LYS A 107 -26.99 -6.81 9.10
CA LYS A 107 -26.35 -5.55 9.52
C LYS A 107 -26.19 -5.44 11.03
N ALA A 108 -27.18 -5.90 11.80
CA ALA A 108 -27.13 -5.86 13.26
C ALA A 108 -25.99 -6.74 13.80
N VAL A 109 -25.80 -7.95 13.26
CA VAL A 109 -24.68 -8.82 13.64
C VAL A 109 -23.34 -8.18 13.27
N ILE A 110 -23.19 -7.67 12.05
CA ILE A 110 -21.95 -6.97 11.62
C ILE A 110 -21.66 -5.75 12.51
N ALA A 111 -22.68 -5.05 12.99
CA ALA A 111 -22.49 -3.89 13.87
C ALA A 111 -22.15 -4.27 15.32
N ALA A 112 -22.45 -5.50 15.73
CA ALA A 112 -22.23 -5.99 17.10
C ALA A 112 -20.86 -6.65 17.30
N GLU A 113 -20.25 -7.19 16.22
CA GLU A 113 -18.93 -7.83 16.20
C GLU A 113 -17.82 -6.85 15.78
#